data_AF-A0A920P2Y7-F1
#
_entry.id   AF-A0A920P2Y7-F1
#
_cell.length_a   1.000
_cell.length_b   1.000
_cell.length_c   1.000
_cell.angle_alpha   90.00
_cell.angle_beta   90.00
_cell.angle_gamma   90.00
#
_symmetry.space_group_name_H-M   'P 1'
#
loop_
_entity.id
_entity.type
_entity.pdbx_description
1 polymer ?
#
loop_
_entity_poly.entity_id
_entity_poly.type
_entity_poly.pdbx_seq_one_letter_code
_entity_poly.pdbx_strand_id
1 'polypeptide(L)' 'MGAEVVVPRSSGFSNGTVDGSAFSFTVTLSFQGNSIDLNYSGTVDGDEMSGTRGGPRGGGQPFTGQKQG' A
#
# COMPACT_ATOMS: atom_id res chain seq x y z
N MET A 1 -5.78 -25.07 21.32
CA MET A 1 -5.12 -23.78 21.09
C MET A 1 -5.04 -23.58 19.58
N GLY A 2 -5.95 -22.81 19.00
CA GLY A 2 -5.92 -22.45 17.58
C GLY A 2 -5.28 -21.07 17.45
N ALA A 3 -4.30 -20.90 16.57
CA ALA A 3 -3.75 -19.59 16.28
C ALA A 3 -4.83 -18.74 15.60
N GLU A 4 -5.24 -17.66 16.24
CA GLU A 4 -6.05 -16.63 15.60
C GLU A 4 -5.19 -15.99 14.52
N VAL A 5 -5.57 -16.18 13.25
CA VAL A 5 -4.96 -15.47 12.14
C VAL A 5 -5.41 -14.01 12.25
N VAL A 6 -4.60 -13.19 12.91
CA VAL A 6 -4.80 -11.74 12.96
C VAL A 6 -4.52 -11.19 11.56
N VAL A 7 -5.57 -11.10 10.74
CA VAL A 7 -5.50 -10.36 9.48
C VAL A 7 -5.24 -8.88 9.79
N PRO A 8 -4.18 -8.26 9.24
CA PRO A 8 -3.94 -6.84 9.44
C PRO A 8 -5.12 -6.07 8.83
N ARG A 9 -5.89 -5.37 9.67
CA ARG A 9 -6.83 -4.35 9.18
C ARG A 9 -6.00 -3.16 8.73
N SER A 10 -6.22 -2.66 7.52
CA SER A 10 -5.78 -1.31 7.20
C SER A 10 -6.51 -0.36 8.16
N SER A 11 -5.75 0.45 8.91
CA SER A 11 -6.33 1.42 9.84
C SER A 11 -6.70 2.74 9.15
N GLY A 12 -6.21 2.95 7.92
CA GLY A 12 -6.59 4.05 7.04
C GLY A 12 -5.59 4.25 5.90
N PHE A 13 -5.90 5.22 5.05
CA PHE A 13 -4.99 5.78 4.05
C PHE A 13 -4.82 7.29 4.30
N SER A 14 -3.63 7.82 4.04
CA SER A 14 -3.29 9.23 4.26
C SER A 14 -2.32 9.74 3.21
N ASN A 15 -2.13 11.08 3.17
CA ASN A 15 -1.16 11.75 2.30
C ASN A 15 -1.31 11.37 0.82
N GLY A 16 -2.55 11.20 0.37
CA GLY A 16 -2.86 10.85 -1.02
C GLY A 16 -2.60 12.02 -1.96
N THR A 17 -1.86 11.78 -3.04
CA THR A 17 -1.68 12.74 -4.14
C THR A 17 -1.95 12.09 -5.49
N VAL A 18 -2.43 12.89 -6.43
CA VAL A 18 -2.58 12.53 -7.85
C VAL A 18 -2.06 13.69 -8.68
N ASP A 19 -1.17 13.41 -9.62
CA ASP A 19 -0.64 14.37 -10.59
C ASP A 19 -0.52 13.70 -11.96
N GLY A 20 -1.44 14.04 -12.87
CA GLY A 20 -1.58 13.34 -14.14
C GLY A 20 -1.83 11.84 -13.94
N SER A 21 -0.94 11.00 -14.47
CA SER A 21 -1.00 9.54 -14.29
C SER A 21 -0.33 9.05 -13.01
N ALA A 22 0.41 9.92 -12.31
CA ALA A 22 1.13 9.55 -11.10
C ALA A 22 0.24 9.61 -9.85
N PHE A 23 0.44 8.69 -8.94
CA PHE A 23 -0.20 8.68 -7.63
C PHE A 23 0.80 8.39 -6.51
N SER A 24 0.48 8.84 -5.31
CA SER A 24 1.10 8.34 -4.09
C SER A 24 0.12 8.34 -2.91
N PHE A 25 0.31 7.45 -1.96
CA PHE A 25 -0.45 7.41 -0.71
C PHE A 25 0.29 6.61 0.35
N THR A 26 -0.10 6.78 1.61
CA THR A 26 0.40 5.98 2.74
C THR A 26 -0.70 5.08 3.26
N VAL A 27 -0.37 3.81 3.51
CA VAL A 27 -1.23 2.83 4.20
C VAL A 27 -0.62 2.54 5.55
N THR A 28 -1.38 2.75 6.62
CA THR A 28 -0.98 2.32 7.96
C THR A 28 -1.52 0.91 8.22
N LEU A 29 -0.60 -0.03 8.45
CA LEU A 29 -0.92 -1.38 8.89
C LEU A 29 -0.75 -1.48 10.39
N SER A 30 -1.78 -1.93 11.10
CA SER A 30 -1.73 -2.15 12.54
C SER A 30 -1.81 -3.64 12.85
N PHE A 31 -0.82 -4.19 13.56
CA PHE A 31 -0.78 -5.59 13.98
C PHE A 31 -0.08 -5.73 15.35
N GLN A 32 -0.65 -6.56 16.23
CA GLN A 32 -0.08 -6.88 17.55
C GLN A 32 0.31 -5.63 18.38
N GLY A 33 -0.53 -4.59 18.36
CA GLY A 33 -0.28 -3.33 19.10
C GLY A 33 0.76 -2.40 18.46
N ASN A 34 1.39 -2.81 17.35
CA ASN A 34 2.31 -1.98 16.58
C ASN A 34 1.63 -1.44 15.32
N SER A 35 2.13 -0.32 14.81
CA SER A 35 1.75 0.20 13.50
C SER A 35 2.98 0.44 12.64
N ILE A 36 2.86 0.13 11.35
CA ILE A 36 3.86 0.46 10.33
C ILE A 36 3.19 1.20 9.19
N ASP A 37 3.86 2.21 8.67
CA ASP A 37 3.43 2.91 7.47
C ASP A 37 4.10 2.30 6.24
N LEU A 38 3.29 2.11 5.20
CA LEU A 38 3.71 1.70 3.89
C LEU A 38 3.44 2.82 2.90
N ASN A 39 4.48 3.29 2.23
CA ASN A 39 4.36 4.34 1.22
C ASN A 39 4.23 3.68 -0.15
N TYR A 40 3.15 4.02 -0.86
CA TYR A 40 2.88 3.57 -2.21
C TYR A 40 3.08 4.74 -3.17
N SER A 41 3.74 4.50 -4.28
CA SER A 41 3.87 5.45 -5.38
C SER A 41 3.90 4.71 -6.71
N GLY A 42 3.25 5.24 -7.73
CA GLY A 42 3.19 4.60 -9.03
C GLY A 42 2.49 5.43 -10.08
N THR A 43 2.18 4.79 -11.20
CA THR A 43 1.42 5.37 -12.30
C THR A 43 0.28 4.44 -12.73
N VAL A 44 -0.80 5.03 -13.26
CA VAL A 44 -1.91 4.32 -13.90
C VAL A 44 -1.88 4.57 -15.41
N ASP A 45 -2.06 3.51 -16.18
CA ASP A 45 -2.21 3.55 -17.64
C ASP A 45 -3.42 2.69 -18.05
N GLY A 46 -4.53 3.36 -18.39
CA GLY A 46 -5.80 2.68 -18.69
C GLY A 46 -6.27 1.81 -17.52
N ASP A 47 -6.35 0.50 -17.77
CA ASP A 47 -6.77 -0.51 -16.79
C ASP A 47 -5.59 -1.13 -16.02
N GLU A 48 -4.36 -0.67 -16.25
CA GLU A 48 -3.16 -1.17 -15.60
C GLU A 48 -2.53 -0.14 -14.68
N MET A 49 -1.82 -0.62 -13.66
CA MET A 49 -0.95 0.22 -12.84
C MET A 49 0.35 -0.48 -12.51
N SER A 50 1.39 0.31 -12.29
CA SER A 50 2.67 -0.16 -11.77
C SER A 50 3.22 0.81 -10.75
N GLY A 51 4.03 0.32 -9.82
CA GLY A 51 4.59 1.18 -8.80
C GLY A 51 5.52 0.47 -7.84
N THR A 52 5.87 1.18 -6.78
CA THR A 52 6.71 0.70 -5.69
C THR A 52 5.99 0.88 -4.38
N ARG A 53 6.09 -0.14 -3.52
CA ARG A 53 5.70 -0.09 -2.12
C ARG A 53 6.95 -0.05 -1.25
N GLY A 54 7.19 1.06 -0.59
CA GLY A 54 8.24 1.23 0.42
C GLY A 54 7.72 0.94 1.83
N GLY A 55 8.61 0.48 2.70
CA GLY A 55 8.33 0.33 4.13
C GLY A 55 9.45 0.91 5.00
N PRO A 56 9.30 0.88 6.33
CA PRO A 56 10.18 1.59 7.26
C PRO A 56 11.64 1.10 7.27
N ARG A 57 11.88 -0.11 6.74
CA ARG A 57 13.19 -0.76 6.73
C ARG A 57 13.95 -0.55 5.41
N GLY A 58 13.43 0.28 4.52
CA GLY A 58 13.97 0.47 3.17
C GLY A 58 13.71 -0.74 2.26
N GLY A 59 14.14 -0.64 1.00
CA GLY A 59 13.89 -1.65 -0.02
C GLY A 59 12.46 -1.55 -0.57
N GLY A 60 12.28 -0.72 -1.60
CA GLY A 60 11.01 -0.66 -2.32
C GLY A 60 10.71 -1.98 -3.01
N GLN A 61 9.50 -2.49 -2.84
CA GLN A 61 9.01 -3.69 -3.53
C GLN A 61 8.15 -3.26 -4.72
N PRO A 62 8.49 -3.67 -5.95
CA PRO A 62 7.66 -3.35 -7.10
C PRO A 62 6.31 -4.06 -7.00
N PHE A 63 5.28 -3.45 -7.56
CA PHE A 63 3.99 -4.09 -7.76
C PHE A 63 3.39 -3.68 -9.10
N THR A 64 2.50 -4.52 -9.60
CA THR A 64 1.58 -4.22 -10.69
C THR A 64 0.15 -4.46 -10.22
N GLY A 65 -0.82 -3.88 -10.92
CA GLY A 65 -2.22 -4.12 -10.69
C GLY A 65 -3.02 -3.97 -11.97
N GLN A 66 -4.16 -4.68 -12.03
CA GLN A 66 -5.18 -4.47 -13.04
C GLN A 66 -6.47 -4.01 -12.38
N LYS A 67 -7.21 -3.15 -13.09
CA LYS A 67 -8.53 -2.68 -12.67
C LYS A 67 -9.44 -3.88 -12.50
N GLN A 68 -9.97 -4.05 -11.30
CA GLN A 68 -11.04 -5.03 -11.06
C GLN A 68 -12.36 -4.49 -11.63
N GLY A 69 -13.09 -5.39 -12.30
CA GLY A 69 -14.39 -5.13 -12.92
C GLY A 69 -15.50 -4.87 -11.92
#